data_AF-A0A1H7ZIB4-F1
#
_entry.id   AF-A0A1H7ZIB4-F1
#
_cell.length_a   1.000
_cell.length_b   1.000
_cell.length_c   1.000
_cell.angle_alpha   90.00
_cell.angle_beta   90.00
_cell.angle_gamma   90.00
#
_symmetry.space_group_name_H-M   'P 1'
#
loop_
_entity.id
_entity.type
_entity.pdbx_description
1 polymer ?
#
loop_
_entity_poly.entity_id
_entity_poly.type
_entity_poly.pdbx_seq_one_letter_code
_entity_poly.pdbx_strand_id
1 'polypeptide(L)' 'MGRRSHSRALSLWVDGVHLAQWILRPGGKMELRYADSFSSRLLLPII' A
#
# COMPACT_ATOMS: atom_id res chain seq x y z
N MET A 1 6.41 -1.45 30.84
CA MET A 1 5.87 -2.58 30.04
C MET A 1 5.65 -2.08 28.61
N GLY A 2 6.65 -2.27 27.74
CA GLY A 2 6.73 -1.60 26.44
C GLY A 2 5.70 -2.13 25.44
N ARG A 3 4.80 -1.25 24.98
CA ARG A 3 3.81 -1.55 23.94
C ARG A 3 4.54 -1.99 22.68
N ARG A 4 4.40 -3.26 22.28
CA ARG A 4 4.94 -3.77 21.01
C ARG A 4 4.48 -2.82 19.91
N SER A 5 5.43 -2.25 19.20
CA SER A 5 5.16 -1.38 18.07
C SER A 5 4.85 -2.31 16.90
N HIS A 6 3.57 -2.60 16.67
CA HIS A 6 3.14 -3.42 15.55
C HIS A 6 3.03 -2.53 14.32
N SER A 7 3.69 -2.96 13.24
CA SER A 7 3.40 -2.44 11.91
C SER A 7 1.94 -2.73 11.57
N ARG A 8 1.21 -1.75 11.04
CA ARG A 8 -0.14 -1.93 10.51
C ARG A 8 -0.09 -1.81 9.00
N ALA A 9 -0.81 -2.65 8.30
CA ALA A 9 -0.91 -2.58 6.84
C ALA A 9 -2.39 -2.55 6.44
N LEU A 10 -2.74 -1.68 5.50
CA LEU A 10 -4.02 -1.63 4.82
C LEU A 10 -3.79 -1.95 3.35
N SER A 11 -4.61 -2.81 2.76
CA SER A 11 -4.57 -3.11 1.34
C SER A 11 -5.61 -2.27 0.59
N LEU A 12 -5.19 -1.62 -0.49
CA LEU A 12 -6.05 -0.86 -1.38
C LEU A 12 -6.44 -1.74 -2.56
N TRP A 13 -7.74 -1.85 -2.79
CA TRP A 13 -8.33 -2.62 -3.87
C TRP A 13 -9.31 -1.73 -4.65
N VAL A 14 -9.32 -1.85 -5.97
CA VAL A 14 -10.29 -1.19 -6.86
C VAL A 14 -10.73 -2.20 -7.91
N ASP A 15 -12.04 -2.36 -8.07
CA ASP A 15 -12.64 -3.30 -9.04
C ASP A 15 -12.06 -4.73 -8.95
N GLY A 16 -11.76 -5.17 -7.71
CA GLY A 16 -11.15 -6.48 -7.45
C GLY A 16 -9.64 -6.57 -7.71
N VAL A 17 -9.00 -5.50 -8.19
CA VAL A 17 -7.56 -5.42 -8.43
C VAL A 17 -6.85 -4.82 -7.23
N HIS A 18 -5.81 -5.50 -6.73
CA HIS A 18 -4.94 -4.97 -5.67
C HIS A 18 -4.07 -3.85 -6.23
N LEU A 19 -4.22 -2.64 -5.71
CA LEU A 19 -3.52 -1.45 -6.21
C LEU A 19 -2.27 -1.13 -5.40
N ALA A 20 -2.36 -1.21 -4.08
CA ALA A 20 -1.29 -0.79 -3.19
C ALA A 20 -1.47 -1.33 -1.78
N GLN A 21 -0.40 -1.30 -0.99
CA GLN A 21 -0.40 -1.52 0.43
C GLN A 21 0.09 -0.26 1.14
N TRP A 22 -0.72 0.21 2.08
CA TRP A 22 -0.40 1.32 2.95
C TRP A 22 0.09 0.80 4.30
N ILE A 23 1.37 1.02 4.60
CA ILE A 23 2.05 0.52 5.78
C ILE A 23 2.28 1.68 6.76
N LEU A 24 1.77 1.54 7.97
CA LEU A 24 2.11 2.38 9.11
C LEU A 24 3.16 1.65 9.96
N ARG A 25 4.39 2.16 9.96
CA ARG A 25 5.49 1.59 10.73
C ARG A 25 5.43 2.04 12.19
N PRO A 26 6.04 1.25 13.09
CA PRO A 26 6.46 1.71 14.40
C PRO A 26 7.04 3.13 14.38
N GLY A 27 6.50 4.03 15.20
CA GLY A 27 6.97 5.42 15.25
C GLY A 27 6.27 6.38 14.29
N GLY A 28 5.17 5.98 13.65
CA GLY A 28 4.30 6.89 12.89
C GLY A 28 4.77 7.18 11.46
N LYS A 29 5.88 6.57 11.02
CA LYS A 29 6.30 6.65 9.61
C LYS A 29 5.30 5.90 8.73
N MET A 30 4.95 6.52 7.63
CA MET A 30 3.94 6.06 6.71
C MET A 30 4.56 5.77 5.34
N GLU A 31 4.24 4.61 4.76
CA GLU A 31 4.79 4.17 3.48
C GLU A 31 3.67 3.59 2.61
N LEU A 32 3.53 4.11 1.39
CA LEU A 32 2.61 3.56 0.39
C LEU A 32 3.43 2.78 -0.65
N ARG A 33 3.14 1.48 -0.79
CA ARG A 33 3.77 0.59 -1.76
C ARG A 33 2.74 0.20 -2.81
N TYR A 34 2.94 0.59 -4.06
CA TYR A 34 2.08 0.14 -5.14
C TYR A 34 2.30 -1.35 -5.42
N ALA A 35 1.22 -2.05 -5.76
CA ALA A 35 1.30 -3.41 -6.27
C ALA A 35 1.90 -3.39 -7.68
N ASP A 36 2.69 -4.41 -8.00
CA ASP A 36 3.33 -4.56 -9.31
C ASP A 36 2.31 -4.44 -10.47
N SER A 37 1.14 -5.05 -10.27
CA SER A 37 0.00 -5.01 -11.19
C SER A 37 -0.53 -3.59 -11.45
N PHE A 38 -0.42 -2.67 -10.50
CA PHE A 38 -0.79 -1.27 -10.70
C PHE A 38 0.33 -0.46 -11.35
N SER A 39 1.59 -0.70 -10.97
CA SER A 39 2.74 0.00 -11.56
C SER A 39 2.82 -0.21 -13.08
N SER A 40 2.45 -1.39 -13.57
CA SER A 40 2.38 -1.67 -15.00
C SER A 40 1.21 -0.96 -15.72
N ARG A 41 0.14 -0.56 -15.01
CA ARG A 41 -1.07 0.02 -15.61
C ARG A 41 -0.96 1.51 -15.92
N LEU A 42 0.04 2.20 -15.36
CA LEU A 42 0.37 3.59 -15.70
C LEU A 42 1.01 3.76 -17.09
N LEU A 43 1.29 2.65 -17.80
CA LEU A 43 1.83 2.67 -19.16
C LEU A 43 0.76 2.60 -20.26
N LEU A 44 -0.52 2.52 -19.90
CA LEU A 44 -1.60 2.61 -20.87
C LEU A 44 -2.03 4.06 -21.03
N PRO A 45 -2.07 4.61 -22.26
CA PRO A 45 -2.56 5.95 -22.50
C PRO A 45 -4.02 6.00 -22.06
N ILE A 46 -4.37 7.04 -21.31
CA ILE A 46 -5.75 7.42 -21.06
C ILE A 46 -6.30 7.84 -22.43
N ILE A 47 -7.09 6.98 -23.06
CA ILE A 47 -7.85 7.27 -24.28
C ILE A 47 -9.21 7.82 -23.85
#